data_AF-A0AAU0SU96-F1
#
_entry.id   AF-A0AAU0SU96-F1
#
_cell.length_a   1.000
_cell.length_b   1.000
_cell.length_c   1.000
_cell.angle_alpha   90.00
_cell.angle_beta   90.00
_cell.angle_gamma   90.00
#
_symmetry.space_group_name_H-M   'P 1'
#
loop_
_entity.id
_entity.type
_entity.pdbx_description
1 polymer ?
#
loop_
_entity_poly.entity_id
_entity_poly.type
_entity_poly.pdbx_seq_one_letter_code
_entity_poly.pdbx_strand_id
1 'polypeptide(L)'
;MFADLPGVPKVHLVVNVEGDTLLLEGEIMPQMSQQLEVVYAEIQLSRFRREFTLSSELDTTRIGAELRDGVLSLRAHAQPRKIVAKSE
;
A
#
# COMPACT_ATOMS: atom_id res chain seq x y z
N MET A 1 -2.10 -9.13 2.29
CA MET A 1 -3.18 -8.13 2.06
C MET A 1 -3.23 -7.83 0.57
N PHE A 2 -4.42 -7.57 0.03
CA PHE A 2 -4.60 -7.09 -1.34
C PHE A 2 -5.26 -5.70 -1.31
N ALA A 3 -4.89 -4.85 -2.28
CA ALA A 3 -5.52 -3.55 -2.51
C ALA A 3 -5.66 -3.27 -4.00
N ASP A 4 -6.85 -2.86 -4.42
CA ASP A 4 -7.13 -2.47 -5.80
C ASP A 4 -6.66 -1.04 -6.04
N LEU A 5 -5.66 -0.90 -6.89
CA LEU A 5 -5.02 0.35 -7.31
C LEU A 5 -4.97 0.45 -8.84
N PRO A 6 -6.11 0.29 -9.56
CA PRO A 6 -6.11 0.40 -11.01
C PRO A 6 -5.65 1.79 -11.44
N GLY A 7 -4.80 1.87 -12.46
CA GLY A 7 -4.32 3.15 -13.00
C GLY A 7 -3.24 3.86 -12.17
N VAL A 8 -2.84 3.34 -11.01
CA VAL A 8 -1.70 3.88 -10.26
C VAL A 8 -0.40 3.34 -10.86
N PRO A 9 0.47 4.19 -11.44
CA PRO A 9 1.76 3.74 -11.92
C PRO A 9 2.69 3.43 -10.74
N LYS A 10 3.58 2.43 -10.89
CA LYS A 10 4.53 2.02 -9.84
C LYS A 10 5.34 3.18 -9.26
N VAL A 11 5.71 4.14 -10.11
CA VAL A 11 6.48 5.34 -9.71
C VAL A 11 5.72 6.28 -8.78
N HIS A 12 4.38 6.19 -8.73
CA HIS A 12 3.53 7.00 -7.85
C HIS A 12 2.89 6.16 -6.74
N LEU A 13 3.35 4.93 -6.54
CA LEU A 13 2.96 4.09 -5.41
C LEU A 13 3.98 4.25 -4.29
N VAL A 14 3.53 4.71 -3.13
CA VAL A 14 4.30 4.74 -1.89
C VAL A 14 3.78 3.63 -0.98
N VAL A 15 4.70 2.77 -0.55
CA VAL A 15 4.48 1.76 0.49
C VAL A 15 5.54 2.00 1.54
N ASN A 16 5.14 2.54 2.69
CA ASN A 16 6.07 2.91 3.76
C ASN A 16 5.65 2.28 5.09
N VAL A 17 6.63 1.94 5.91
CA VAL A 17 6.41 1.44 7.26
C VAL A 17 7.18 2.29 8.24
N GLU A 18 6.48 2.87 9.20
CA GLU A 18 7.05 3.67 10.28
C GLU A 18 6.50 3.18 11.62
N GLY A 19 7.38 2.67 12.49
CA GLY A 19 6.96 1.99 13.71
C GLY A 19 6.09 0.77 13.42
N ASP A 20 4.85 0.80 13.90
CA ASP A 20 3.82 -0.20 13.63
C ASP A 20 2.81 0.25 12.56
N THR A 21 3.04 1.35 11.87
CA THR A 21 2.11 1.90 10.89
C THR A 21 2.57 1.62 9.46
N LEU A 22 1.74 0.93 8.69
CA LEU A 22 1.89 0.77 7.23
C LEU A 22 1.05 1.83 6.52
N LEU A 23 1.71 2.71 5.77
CA LEU A 23 1.10 3.70 4.90
C LEU A 23 1.13 3.21 3.44
N LEU A 24 -0.04 3.23 2.80
CA LEU A 24 -0.21 3.03 1.36
C LEU A 24 -0.74 4.32 0.74
N GLU A 25 0.02 4.91 -0.18
CA GLU A 25 -0.42 6.04 -0.99
C GLU A 25 -0.24 5.75 -2.48
N GLY A 26 -1.25 6.08 -3.28
CA GLY A 26 -1.20 5.94 -4.73
C GLY A 26 -1.94 7.08 -5.40
N GLU A 27 -1.38 7.61 -6.48
CA GLU A 27 -2.02 8.66 -7.25
C GLU A 27 -2.28 8.19 -8.67
N ILE A 28 -3.54 8.22 -9.09
CA ILE A 28 -3.88 8.04 -10.50
C ILE A 28 -3.61 9.36 -11.22
N MET A 29 -2.75 9.31 -12.23
CA MET A 29 -2.54 10.44 -13.14
C MET A 29 -3.16 10.12 -14.50
N PRO A 30 -4.46 10.42 -14.71
CA PRO A 30 -5.07 10.24 -16.02
C PRO A 30 -4.38 11.17 -17.03
N GLN A 31 -3.88 10.61 -18.13
CA GLN A 31 -3.33 11.40 -19.22
C GLN A 31 -4.49 12.03 -20.00
N MET A 32 -4.89 13.24 -19.59
CA MET A 32 -5.78 14.06 -20.38
C MET A 32 -4.95 14.70 -21.50
N SER A 33 -5.24 14.31 -22.74
CA SER A 33 -4.66 15.00 -23.89
C SER A 33 -5.12 16.45 -23.88
N GLN A 34 -4.19 17.39 -24.07
CA GLN A 34 -4.52 18.82 -24.19
C GLN A 34 -5.39 19.12 -25.43
N GLN A 35 -5.47 18.19 -26.38
CA GLN A 35 -6.25 18.32 -27.60
C GLN A 35 -7.67 17.75 -27.48
N LEU A 36 -8.01 17.15 -26.34
CA LEU A 36 -9.30 16.51 -26.10
C LEU A 36 -10.03 17.22 -24.95
N GLU A 37 -11.31 17.52 -25.17
CA GLU A 37 -12.21 18.04 -24.15
C GLU A 37 -12.90 16.86 -23.44
N VAL A 38 -12.78 16.81 -22.11
CA VAL A 38 -13.46 15.81 -21.30
C VAL A 38 -14.93 16.20 -21.17
N VAL A 39 -15.80 15.54 -21.94
CA VAL A 39 -17.25 15.74 -21.87
C VAL A 39 -17.85 15.06 -20.64
N TYR A 40 -17.28 13.92 -20.22
CA TYR A 40 -17.71 13.19 -19.03
C TYR A 40 -16.57 12.32 -18.47
N ALA A 41 -16.43 12.28 -17.14
CA ALA A 41 -15.49 11.41 -16.44
C ALA A 41 -16.06 11.02 -15.08
N GLU A 42 -16.22 9.71 -14.85
CA GLU A 42 -16.72 9.17 -13.57
C GLU A 42 -15.68 9.25 -12.45
N ILE A 43 -14.40 9.18 -12.84
CA ILE A 43 -13.27 9.27 -11.92
C ILE A 43 -12.46 10.49 -12.33
N GLN A 44 -12.56 11.57 -11.55
CA GLN A 44 -11.93 12.83 -11.91
C GLN A 44 -10.51 12.96 -11.37
N LEU A 45 -10.28 12.57 -10.11
CA LEU A 45 -8.95 12.48 -9.48
C LEU A 45 -9.07 11.50 -8.31
N SER A 46 -8.30 10.42 -8.30
CA SER A 46 -8.26 9.52 -7.14
C SER A 46 -6.84 9.39 -6.61
N ARG A 47 -6.67 9.99 -5.44
CA ARG A 47 -5.57 9.69 -4.54
C ARG A 47 -6.06 8.63 -3.58
N PHE A 48 -5.43 7.47 -3.61
CA PHE A 48 -5.61 6.43 -2.62
C PHE A 48 -4.69 6.70 -1.44
N ARG A 49 -5.22 6.71 -0.21
CA ARG A 49 -4.44 6.79 1.02
C ARG A 49 -5.08 5.90 2.08
N ARG A 50 -4.34 4.91 2.57
CA ARG A 50 -4.77 4.03 3.66
C ARG A 50 -3.63 3.79 4.63
N GLU A 51 -3.97 3.75 5.90
CA GLU A 51 -3.06 3.44 7.00
C GLU A 51 -3.56 2.20 7.72
N PHE A 52 -2.63 1.33 8.10
CA PHE A 52 -2.91 0.10 8.84
C PHE A 52 -1.97 -0.01 10.02
N THR A 53 -2.50 -0.33 11.20
CA THR A 53 -1.69 -0.74 12.35
C THR A 53 -1.28 -2.20 12.18
N LEU A 54 0.02 -2.47 12.24
CA LEU A 54 0.64 -3.78 12.12
C LEU A 54 0.75 -4.43 13.50
N SER A 55 0.53 -5.75 13.54
CA SER A 55 0.80 -6.53 14.75
C SER A 55 2.29 -6.51 15.10
N SER A 56 2.61 -6.45 16.39
CA SER A 56 3.98 -6.56 16.90
C SER A 56 4.67 -7.90 16.57
N GLU A 57 3.91 -8.89 16.13
CA GLU A 57 4.37 -10.19 15.67
C GLU A 57 4.77 -10.19 14.18
N LEU A 58 4.62 -9.09 13.44
CA LEU A 58 5.05 -9.01 12.04
C LEU A 58 6.49 -8.55 11.92
N ASP A 59 7.23 -9.18 11.01
CA ASP A 59 8.54 -8.73 10.57
C ASP A 59 8.42 -7.60 9.55
N THR A 60 8.47 -6.36 10.04
CA THR A 60 8.37 -5.17 9.19
C THR A 60 9.59 -4.97 8.29
N THR A 61 10.72 -5.60 8.58
CA THR A 61 11.95 -5.49 7.78
C THR A 61 11.92 -6.31 6.49
N ARG A 62 10.98 -7.27 6.39
CA ARG A 62 10.86 -8.21 5.26
C ARG A 62 9.46 -8.19 4.64
N ILE A 63 8.86 -7.00 4.52
CA ILE A 63 7.60 -6.84 3.79
C ILE A 63 7.89 -6.85 2.29
N GLY A 64 7.27 -7.80 1.59
CA GLY A 64 7.28 -7.88 0.13
C GLY A 64 6.05 -7.18 -0.46
N ALA A 65 6.25 -6.46 -1.56
CA ALA A 65 5.21 -5.77 -2.31
C ALA A 65 5.31 -6.08 -3.81
N GLU A 66 4.18 -6.42 -4.43
CA GLU A 66 4.07 -6.60 -5.89
C GLU A 66 2.82 -5.89 -6.41
N LEU A 67 2.99 -5.01 -7.40
CA LEU A 67 1.88 -4.42 -8.16
C LEU A 67 1.81 -5.07 -9.54
N ARG A 68 0.70 -5.76 -9.81
CA ARG A 68 0.41 -6.42 -11.09
C ARG A 68 -1.06 -6.20 -11.45
N ASP A 69 -1.32 -5.83 -12.70
CA ASP A 69 -2.67 -5.67 -13.27
C ASP A 69 -3.60 -4.79 -12.42
N GLY A 70 -3.06 -3.73 -11.82
CA GLY A 70 -3.82 -2.81 -10.96
C GLY A 70 -4.09 -3.33 -9.55
N VAL A 71 -3.50 -4.43 -9.12
CA VAL A 71 -3.66 -4.99 -7.77
C VAL A 71 -2.33 -5.04 -7.05
N LEU A 72 -2.28 -4.42 -5.87
CA LEU A 72 -1.14 -4.49 -4.95
C LEU A 72 -1.29 -5.69 -4.02
N SER A 73 -0.29 -6.57 -4.02
CA SER A 73 -0.14 -7.70 -3.12
C SER A 73 0.95 -7.40 -2.10
N LEU A 74 0.60 -7.41 -0.82
CA LEU A 74 1.52 -7.23 0.30
C LEU A 74 1.64 -8.51 1.12
N ARG A 75 2.87 -8.93 1.39
CA ARG A 75 3.20 -10.12 2.19
C ARG A 75 4.19 -9.75 3.28
N ALA A 76 3.90 -10.16 4.51
CA ALA A 76 4.76 -10.01 5.67
C ALA A 76 4.91 -11.37 6.34
N HIS A 77 6.06 -11.63 6.95
CA HIS A 77 6.31 -12.84 7.72
C HIS A 77 6.03 -12.59 9.20
N ALA A 78 5.49 -13.60 9.89
CA ALA A 78 5.39 -13.56 11.34
C ALA A 78 6.77 -13.80 11.98
N GLN A 79 7.10 -13.01 12.99
CA GLN A 79 8.19 -13.18 13.95
C GLN A 79 7.56 -13.37 15.35
N PRO A 80 7.15 -14.60 15.69
CA PRO A 80 6.63 -14.90 17.02
C PRO A 80 7.72 -14.68 18.08
N ARG A 81 7.34 -14.08 19.22
CA ARG A 81 8.26 -13.83 20.33
C ARG A 81 8.03 -14.86 21.44
N LYS A 82 9.10 -15.53 21.87
CA LYS A 82 9.06 -16.43 23.03
C LYS A 82 9.31 -15.63 24.30
N ILE A 83 8.36 -15.66 25.23
CA ILE A 83 8.55 -15.08 26.56
C ILE A 83 9.18 -16.11 27.50
N VAL A 84 10.14 -15.67 28.31
CA VAL A 84 10.74 -16.48 29.38
C VAL A 84 10.16 -16.02 30.70
N ALA A 85 9.60 -16.94 31.48
CA ALA A 85 9.12 -16.64 32.82
C ALA A 85 10.31 -16.33 33.75
N LYS A 86 10.20 -15.26 34.54
CA LYS A 86 11.18 -14.95 35.58
C LYS A 86 10.83 -15.78 36.82
N SER A 87 11.81 -16.47 37.39
CA SER A 87 11.72 -17.12 38.70
C SER A 87 12.43 -16.26 39.75
N GLU A 88 11.77 -16.03 40.89
CA GLU A 88 12.39 -15.49 42.11
C GLU A 88 13.16 -16.58 42.88
#